data_AF-A0A7V0M1F2-F1
#
_entry.id   AF-A0A7V0M1F2-F1
#
_cell.length_a   1.000
_cell.length_b   1.000
_cell.length_c   1.000
_cell.angle_alpha   90.00
_cell.angle_beta   90.00
_cell.angle_gamma   90.00
#
_symmetry.space_group_name_H-M   'P 1'
#
loop_
_entity.id
_entity.type
_entity.pdbx_description
1 polymer ?
#
loop_
_entity_poly.entity_id
_entity_poly.type
_entity_poly.pdbx_seq_one_letter_code
_entity_poly.pdbx_strand_id
1 'polypeptide(L)'
;MADPQKKVQFSEESIYKQKIAAFILEHYAIKATDISLHTLDYFIGKRFKELNKTFPEYYEYLIQNYHENGHEIKLLLDEITIQETYFFRDMGQFQALTEYVIPRLIELKRGKDQSLRIWSAGCSTGEEPYTIAMVLREYFPHILDWDILIRATDVNVFALQKARQGVYRKHSFRGVSDFIISKYFEQEKNMYSLKDTVKEMVSFDFFNLASDTFLPVGRGNKWDIIFCRNVLIYFHKERIKSLLKRFHSALSDSGYLFLGFSENIFSYSDDFESIHYENSFFYKKKSAAKIGEKKRSLSRRPKAEVKREKFKKCPFPNGAIRNPKAAEAIYEEKLKDILALFSLEKYEQAWNKIQHIKIVPSENLTEHLFIKV
;
A
#
# COMPACT_ATOMS: atom_id res chain seq x y z
N MET A 1 46.10 -0.05 25.44
CA MET A 1 46.15 0.73 24.19
C MET A 1 45.38 -0.06 23.14
N ALA A 2 44.19 0.42 22.77
CA ALA A 2 43.41 -0.18 21.69
C ALA A 2 43.96 0.33 20.34
N ASP A 3 44.22 -0.59 19.42
CA ASP A 3 44.72 -0.32 18.07
C ASP A 3 43.69 0.49 17.26
N PRO A 4 44.02 1.71 16.78
CA PRO A 4 43.08 2.58 16.07
C PRO A 4 42.83 2.19 14.60
N GLN A 5 43.37 1.08 14.08
CA GLN A 5 43.27 0.74 12.65
C GLN A 5 42.83 -0.70 12.33
N LYS A 6 41.88 -1.28 13.08
CA LYS A 6 41.06 -2.36 12.50
C LYS A 6 40.05 -1.78 11.52
N LYS A 7 40.50 -1.47 10.30
CA LYS A 7 39.59 -1.37 9.13
C LYS A 7 38.84 -2.69 9.06
N VAL A 8 37.51 -2.65 9.23
CA VAL A 8 36.66 -3.81 8.98
C VAL A 8 36.85 -4.18 7.50
N GLN A 9 37.63 -5.23 7.25
CA GLN A 9 37.81 -5.78 5.92
C GLN A 9 36.52 -6.54 5.58
N PHE A 10 35.61 -5.89 4.87
CA PHE A 10 34.44 -6.56 4.31
C PHE A 10 34.92 -7.59 3.28
N SER A 11 34.30 -8.78 3.25
CA SER A 11 34.54 -9.75 2.18
C SER A 11 34.20 -9.12 0.83
N GLU A 12 34.90 -9.53 -0.23
CA GLU A 12 34.63 -9.05 -1.60
C GLU A 12 33.14 -9.20 -1.97
N GLU A 13 32.55 -10.33 -1.59
CA GLU A 13 31.12 -10.61 -1.69
C GLU A 13 30.25 -9.54 -1.00
N SER A 14 30.59 -9.12 0.23
CA SER A 14 29.86 -8.07 0.96
C SER A 14 29.90 -6.72 0.24
N ILE A 15 30.97 -6.42 -0.50
CA ILE A 15 31.08 -5.18 -1.27
C ILE A 15 30.11 -5.20 -2.45
N TYR A 16 30.05 -6.29 -3.20
CA TYR A 16 29.14 -6.39 -4.36
C TYR A 16 27.66 -6.46 -3.95
N LYS A 17 27.34 -7.04 -2.79
CA LYS A 17 25.98 -6.95 -2.20
C LYS A 17 25.56 -5.50 -1.98
N GLN A 18 26.44 -4.68 -1.38
CA GLN A 18 26.19 -3.26 -1.19
C GLN A 18 26.05 -2.51 -2.51
N LYS A 19 26.84 -2.87 -3.53
CA LYS A 19 26.71 -2.28 -4.87
C LYS A 19 25.37 -2.61 -5.54
N ILE A 20 24.89 -3.86 -5.44
CA ILE A 20 23.57 -4.24 -5.99
C ILE A 20 22.44 -3.55 -5.20
N ALA A 21 22.54 -3.51 -3.87
CA ALA A 21 21.60 -2.77 -3.03
C ALA A 21 21.55 -1.27 -3.41
N ALA A 22 22.71 -0.64 -3.64
CA ALA A 22 22.82 0.74 -4.08
C ALA A 22 22.20 0.94 -5.48
N PHE A 23 22.44 0.03 -6.41
CA PHE A 23 21.84 0.05 -7.74
C PHE A 23 20.30 -0.02 -7.68
N ILE A 24 19.75 -0.92 -6.89
CA ILE A 24 18.30 -1.04 -6.66
C ILE A 24 17.74 0.25 -6.05
N LEU A 25 18.44 0.81 -5.05
CA LEU A 25 18.04 2.07 -4.41
C LEU A 25 18.09 3.24 -5.39
N GLU A 26 19.09 3.30 -6.26
CA GLU A 26 19.25 4.38 -7.24
C GLU A 26 18.12 4.36 -8.27
N HIS A 27 17.87 3.20 -8.89
CA HIS A 27 16.93 3.06 -10.00
C HIS A 27 15.47 2.87 -9.57
N TYR A 28 15.23 2.25 -8.42
CA TYR A 28 13.89 1.87 -7.97
C TYR A 28 13.51 2.44 -6.59
N ALA A 29 14.40 3.22 -5.95
CA ALA A 29 14.23 3.81 -4.62
C ALA A 29 13.90 2.81 -3.50
N ILE A 30 13.96 1.51 -3.76
CA ILE A 30 13.71 0.47 -2.78
C ILE A 30 14.91 0.43 -1.83
N LYS A 31 14.67 0.73 -0.55
CA LYS A 31 15.64 0.55 0.52
C LYS A 31 15.91 -0.93 0.70
N ALA A 32 16.95 -1.39 0.03
CA ALA A 32 17.58 -2.66 0.34
C ALA A 32 18.29 -2.65 1.71
N THR A 33 18.30 -1.54 2.46
CA THR A 33 18.90 -1.45 3.80
C THR A 33 18.02 -2.03 4.91
N ASP A 34 16.70 -2.13 4.71
CA ASP A 34 15.78 -2.81 5.65
C ASP A 34 15.63 -4.30 5.31
N ILE A 35 16.01 -4.68 4.09
CA ILE A 35 16.37 -6.04 3.72
C ILE A 35 17.72 -6.29 4.39
N SER A 36 17.78 -7.00 5.51
CA SER A 36 19.08 -7.35 6.10
C SER A 36 19.99 -7.91 4.99
N LEU A 37 21.32 -7.70 5.05
CA LEU A 37 22.22 -8.28 4.03
C LEU A 37 21.96 -9.80 3.84
N HIS A 38 21.48 -10.49 4.88
CA HIS A 38 21.00 -11.87 4.84
C HIS A 38 19.71 -12.09 4.03
N THR A 39 18.78 -11.14 4.05
CA THR A 39 17.57 -11.17 3.24
C THR A 39 17.91 -10.89 1.76
N LEU A 40 18.91 -10.05 1.49
CA LEU A 40 19.43 -9.83 0.14
C LEU A 40 20.08 -11.12 -0.40
N ASP A 41 20.77 -11.87 0.45
CA ASP A 41 21.32 -13.20 0.14
C ASP A 41 20.25 -14.23 -0.19
N TYR A 42 19.09 -14.16 0.45
CA TYR A 42 17.97 -15.02 0.12
C TYR A 42 17.38 -14.70 -1.26
N PHE A 43 17.13 -13.42 -1.54
CA PHE A 43 16.46 -12.98 -2.77
C PHE A 43 17.38 -12.99 -3.99
N ILE A 44 18.57 -12.40 -3.90
CA ILE A 44 19.58 -12.42 -4.97
C ILE A 44 20.19 -13.82 -5.07
N GLY A 45 20.31 -14.50 -3.93
CA GLY A 45 20.36 -15.96 -3.72
C GLY A 45 20.00 -16.80 -4.90
N LYS A 46 18.71 -16.69 -5.21
CA LYS A 46 18.04 -17.50 -6.20
C LYS A 46 18.45 -17.10 -7.62
N ARG A 47 18.50 -15.79 -7.91
CA ARG A 47 18.89 -15.26 -9.23
C ARG A 47 20.31 -15.71 -9.63
N PHE A 48 21.29 -15.60 -8.72
CA PHE A 48 22.66 -15.97 -9.04
C PHE A 48 22.85 -17.48 -9.23
N LYS A 49 22.10 -18.30 -8.46
CA LYS A 49 22.12 -19.77 -8.61
C LYS A 49 21.54 -20.19 -9.96
N GLU A 50 20.44 -19.57 -10.36
CA GLU A 50 19.81 -19.84 -11.66
C GLU A 50 20.72 -19.44 -12.84
N LEU A 51 21.47 -18.34 -12.71
CA LEU A 51 22.39 -17.87 -13.75
C LEU A 51 23.79 -18.49 -13.68
N ASN A 52 24.08 -19.28 -12.65
CA ASN A 52 25.40 -19.84 -12.35
C ASN A 52 26.51 -18.76 -12.33
N LYS A 53 26.31 -17.68 -11.56
CA LYS A 53 27.24 -16.54 -11.42
C LYS A 53 27.63 -16.28 -9.97
N THR A 54 28.82 -15.74 -9.77
CA THR A 54 29.25 -15.12 -8.50
C THR A 54 28.66 -13.71 -8.34
N PHE A 55 28.75 -13.13 -7.14
CA PHE A 55 28.27 -11.76 -6.89
C PHE A 55 28.92 -10.69 -7.80
N PRO A 56 30.26 -10.68 -7.99
CA PRO A 56 30.90 -9.76 -8.94
C PRO A 56 30.37 -9.91 -10.37
N GLU A 57 30.33 -11.14 -10.89
CA GLU A 57 29.88 -11.43 -12.26
C GLU A 57 28.41 -11.08 -12.46
N TYR A 58 27.56 -11.31 -11.46
CA TYR A 58 26.16 -10.94 -11.52
C TYR A 58 25.97 -9.43 -11.51
N TYR A 59 26.71 -8.70 -10.68
CA TYR A 59 26.67 -7.24 -10.67
C TYR A 59 27.13 -6.64 -11.99
N GLU A 60 28.23 -7.14 -12.56
CA GLU A 60 28.71 -6.72 -13.88
C GLU A 60 27.68 -7.03 -14.98
N TYR A 61 27.12 -8.24 -14.95
CA TYR A 61 26.04 -8.62 -15.86
C TYR A 61 24.83 -7.68 -15.74
N LEU A 62 24.41 -7.37 -14.51
CA LEU A 62 23.27 -6.48 -14.24
C LEU A 62 23.50 -5.09 -14.82
N ILE A 63 24.68 -4.49 -14.61
CA ILE A 63 25.00 -3.16 -15.12
C ILE A 63 25.13 -3.14 -16.63
N GLN A 64 25.87 -4.09 -17.21
CA GLN A 64 26.12 -4.12 -18.65
C GLN A 64 24.83 -4.34 -19.45
N ASN A 65 23.87 -5.06 -18.88
CA ASN A 65 22.61 -5.40 -19.54
C ASN A 65 21.42 -4.60 -18.97
N TYR A 66 21.68 -3.56 -18.17
CA TYR A 66 20.59 -2.80 -17.55
C TYR A 66 19.78 -2.04 -18.58
N HIS A 67 18.47 -2.24 -18.51
CA HIS A 67 17.45 -1.43 -19.12
C HIS A 67 16.20 -1.52 -18.24
N GLU A 68 15.45 -0.43 -18.08
CA GLU A 68 14.30 -0.38 -17.16
C GLU A 68 13.27 -1.48 -17.42
N ASN A 69 13.14 -1.89 -18.70
CA ASN A 69 12.24 -2.95 -19.14
C ASN A 69 12.91 -4.33 -19.28
N GLY A 70 14.12 -4.52 -18.74
CA GLY A 70 14.89 -5.73 -18.93
C GLY A 70 14.39 -6.94 -18.19
N HIS A 71 14.58 -8.11 -18.80
CA HIS A 71 14.08 -9.36 -18.25
C HIS A 71 14.69 -9.67 -16.88
N GLU A 72 16.01 -9.52 -16.73
CA GLU A 72 16.67 -9.80 -15.46
C GLU A 72 16.23 -8.83 -14.35
N ILE A 73 16.11 -7.54 -14.66
CA ILE A 73 15.68 -6.59 -13.63
C ILE A 73 14.23 -6.85 -13.20
N LYS A 74 13.35 -7.28 -14.11
CA LYS A 74 11.99 -7.71 -13.78
C LYS A 74 11.98 -8.92 -12.84
N LEU A 75 12.85 -9.90 -13.06
CA LEU A 75 12.99 -11.07 -12.20
C LEU A 75 13.57 -10.70 -10.83
N LEU A 76 14.59 -9.84 -10.80
CA LEU A 76 15.18 -9.34 -9.56
C LEU A 76 14.14 -8.58 -8.72
N LEU A 77 13.35 -7.70 -9.35
CA LEU A 77 12.26 -6.98 -8.69
C LEU A 77 11.20 -7.92 -8.12
N ASP A 78 10.88 -9.02 -8.81
CA ASP A 78 9.92 -10.01 -8.31
C ASP A 78 10.37 -10.68 -7.02
N GLU A 79 11.66 -10.97 -6.91
CA GLU A 79 12.23 -11.56 -5.70
C GLU A 79 12.28 -10.54 -4.54
N ILE A 80 12.72 -9.30 -4.77
CA ILE A 80 12.95 -8.35 -3.68
C ILE A 80 11.69 -7.60 -3.21
N THR A 81 10.62 -7.59 -4.00
CA THR A 81 9.38 -6.89 -3.63
C THR A 81 8.47 -7.80 -2.81
N ILE A 82 8.11 -7.37 -1.60
CA ILE A 82 7.15 -8.11 -0.76
C ILE A 82 5.73 -7.84 -1.30
N GLN A 83 5.16 -8.81 -2.00
CA GLN A 83 3.84 -8.74 -2.63
C GLN A 83 2.69 -9.15 -1.69
N GLU A 84 2.76 -8.81 -0.39
CA GLU A 84 1.66 -9.16 0.50
C GLU A 84 0.47 -8.22 0.29
N THR A 85 -0.59 -8.76 -0.30
CA THR A 85 -1.86 -8.05 -0.50
C THR A 85 -3.04 -9.02 -0.35
N TYR A 86 -4.22 -8.48 -0.09
CA TYR A 86 -5.48 -9.22 0.04
C TYR A 86 -6.65 -8.26 -0.16
N PHE A 87 -7.79 -8.81 -0.59
CA PHE A 87 -9.01 -8.03 -0.81
C PHE A 87 -9.45 -7.37 0.49
N PHE A 88 -9.92 -6.12 0.39
CA PHE A 88 -10.45 -5.38 1.54
C PHE A 88 -9.44 -5.17 2.69
N ARG A 89 -8.13 -5.16 2.41
CA ARG A 89 -7.10 -4.75 3.38
C ARG A 89 -7.40 -3.35 3.95
N ASP A 90 -7.20 -3.15 5.25
CA ASP A 90 -7.55 -1.95 6.03
C ASP A 90 -8.96 -1.43 5.74
N MET A 91 -9.96 -2.25 6.11
CA MET A 91 -11.39 -1.97 5.91
C MET A 91 -11.85 -0.55 6.30
N GLY A 92 -11.25 0.05 7.34
CA GLY A 92 -11.55 1.42 7.74
C GLY A 92 -11.35 2.46 6.62
N GLN A 93 -10.38 2.24 5.73
CA GLN A 93 -10.15 3.13 4.58
C GLN A 93 -11.22 2.99 3.51
N PHE A 94 -11.69 1.76 3.26
CA PHE A 94 -12.82 1.56 2.34
C PHE A 94 -14.13 2.09 2.92
N GLN A 95 -14.32 2.02 4.24
CA GLN A 95 -15.44 2.69 4.89
C GLN A 95 -15.36 4.22 4.73
N ALA A 96 -14.18 4.82 4.93
CA ALA A 96 -13.97 6.24 4.66
C ALA A 96 -14.20 6.59 3.17
N LEU A 97 -13.76 5.72 2.26
CA LEU A 97 -14.00 5.89 0.83
C LEU A 97 -15.51 5.98 0.52
N THR A 98 -16.31 5.06 1.07
CA THR A 98 -17.75 4.97 0.80
C THR A 98 -18.60 5.96 1.58
N GLU A 99 -18.29 6.21 2.85
CA GLU A 99 -19.16 7.01 3.72
C GLU A 99 -18.73 8.49 3.75
N TYR A 100 -17.49 8.78 3.32
CA TYR A 100 -16.94 10.14 3.35
C TYR A 100 -16.53 10.67 1.97
N VAL A 101 -15.62 10.00 1.27
CA VAL A 101 -14.91 10.58 0.11
C VAL A 101 -15.76 10.61 -1.14
N ILE A 102 -16.29 9.47 -1.57
CA ILE A 102 -17.05 9.37 -2.83
C ILE A 102 -18.32 10.22 -2.81
N PRO A 103 -19.17 10.22 -1.75
CA PRO A 103 -20.36 11.06 -1.73
C PRO A 103 -20.06 12.55 -1.94
N ARG A 104 -18.96 13.04 -1.35
CA ARG A 104 -18.52 14.43 -1.52
C ARG A 104 -18.01 14.72 -2.93
N LEU A 105 -17.26 13.79 -3.52
CA LEU A 105 -16.81 13.92 -4.91
C LEU A 105 -18.01 13.97 -5.87
N ILE A 106 -18.99 13.08 -5.67
CA ILE A 106 -20.23 13.07 -6.46
C ILE A 106 -20.95 14.42 -6.35
N GLU A 107 -21.15 14.93 -5.14
CA GLU A 107 -21.83 16.21 -4.91
C GLU A 107 -21.11 17.38 -5.60
N LEU A 108 -19.77 17.45 -5.47
CA LEU A 108 -18.96 18.52 -6.09
C LEU A 108 -19.02 18.50 -7.62
N LYS A 109 -19.12 17.31 -8.20
CA LYS A 109 -19.05 17.06 -9.64
C LYS A 109 -20.41 16.99 -10.35
N ARG A 110 -21.48 16.79 -9.59
CA ARG A 110 -22.86 16.67 -10.11
C ARG A 110 -23.22 17.87 -10.99
N GLY A 111 -23.67 17.59 -12.21
CA GLY A 111 -24.10 18.60 -13.19
C GLY A 111 -22.95 19.39 -13.85
N LYS A 112 -21.68 19.03 -13.61
CA LYS A 112 -20.51 19.69 -14.20
C LYS A 112 -19.58 18.72 -14.93
N ASP A 113 -19.09 17.71 -14.21
CA ASP A 113 -18.10 16.75 -14.68
C ASP A 113 -18.46 15.37 -14.15
N GLN A 114 -19.08 14.52 -14.96
CA GLN A 114 -19.44 13.16 -14.57
C GLN A 114 -18.29 12.19 -14.81
N SER A 115 -17.13 12.48 -14.23
CA SER A 115 -15.96 11.60 -14.26
C SER A 115 -15.44 11.29 -12.86
N LEU A 116 -14.89 10.09 -12.69
CA LEU A 116 -14.17 9.69 -11.48
C LEU A 116 -12.84 9.05 -11.86
N ARG A 117 -11.74 9.65 -11.39
CA ARG A 117 -10.38 9.21 -11.68
C ARG A 117 -9.72 8.69 -10.41
N ILE A 118 -9.45 7.39 -10.36
CA ILE A 118 -8.78 6.71 -9.24
C ILE A 118 -7.49 6.07 -9.71
N TRP A 119 -6.42 6.27 -8.95
CA TRP A 119 -5.15 5.59 -9.17
C TRP A 119 -4.76 4.75 -7.96
N SER A 120 -4.54 3.44 -8.16
CA SER A 120 -3.88 2.55 -7.20
C SER A 120 -2.41 2.40 -7.60
N ALA A 121 -1.54 3.04 -6.82
CA ALA A 121 -0.11 3.13 -7.03
C ALA A 121 0.61 2.09 -6.14
N GLY A 122 1.26 1.11 -6.74
CA GLY A 122 1.79 -0.08 -6.05
C GLY A 122 0.71 -1.14 -5.82
N CYS A 123 -0.02 -1.48 -6.89
CA CYS A 123 -1.22 -2.32 -6.81
C CYS A 123 -0.96 -3.82 -6.59
N SER A 124 0.30 -4.27 -6.64
CA SER A 124 0.71 -5.66 -6.49
C SER A 124 -0.08 -6.60 -7.41
N THR A 125 -0.69 -7.67 -6.87
CA THR A 125 -1.49 -8.66 -7.62
C THR A 125 -2.95 -8.25 -7.85
N GLY A 126 -3.30 -6.98 -7.63
CA GLY A 126 -4.57 -6.40 -8.09
C GLY A 126 -5.74 -6.43 -7.10
N GLU A 127 -5.56 -7.00 -5.91
CA GLU A 127 -6.63 -7.06 -4.90
C GLU A 127 -7.18 -5.67 -4.51
N GLU A 128 -6.32 -4.66 -4.36
CA GLU A 128 -6.73 -3.29 -4.03
C GLU A 128 -7.61 -2.63 -5.11
N PRO A 129 -7.15 -2.49 -6.38
CA PRO A 129 -7.97 -1.82 -7.39
C PRO A 129 -9.27 -2.57 -7.70
N TYR A 130 -9.28 -3.90 -7.59
CA TYR A 130 -10.53 -4.67 -7.70
C TYR A 130 -11.44 -4.51 -6.49
N THR A 131 -10.89 -4.34 -5.28
CA THR A 131 -11.68 -3.94 -4.11
C THR A 131 -12.36 -2.59 -4.37
N ILE A 132 -11.64 -1.61 -4.89
CA ILE A 132 -12.20 -0.30 -5.26
C ILE A 132 -13.34 -0.47 -6.27
N ALA A 133 -13.14 -1.25 -7.34
CA ALA A 133 -14.17 -1.51 -8.35
C ALA A 133 -15.42 -2.16 -7.75
N MET A 134 -15.27 -3.20 -6.93
CA MET A 134 -16.39 -3.86 -6.23
C MET A 134 -17.14 -2.90 -5.31
N VAL A 135 -16.41 -2.06 -4.58
CA VAL A 135 -16.99 -1.03 -3.69
C VAL A 135 -17.81 -0.01 -4.49
N LEU A 136 -17.30 0.47 -5.63
CA LEU A 136 -18.05 1.39 -6.50
C LEU A 136 -19.36 0.76 -6.98
N ARG A 137 -19.31 -0.49 -7.47
CA ARG A 137 -20.50 -1.20 -7.94
C ARG A 137 -21.54 -1.43 -6.83
N GLU A 138 -21.09 -1.71 -5.61
CA GLU A 138 -21.98 -2.03 -4.50
C GLU A 138 -22.71 -0.81 -3.93
N TYR A 139 -21.99 0.28 -3.68
CA TYR A 139 -22.55 1.45 -2.98
C TYR A 139 -23.01 2.56 -3.90
N PHE A 140 -22.46 2.63 -5.10
CA PHE A 140 -22.68 3.74 -6.02
C PHE A 140 -23.07 3.23 -7.41
N PRO A 141 -24.12 2.40 -7.56
CA PRO A 141 -24.49 1.84 -8.86
C PRO A 141 -24.76 2.92 -9.91
N HIS A 142 -25.29 4.08 -9.51
CA HIS A 142 -25.52 5.25 -10.37
C HIS A 142 -24.24 5.96 -10.84
N ILE A 143 -23.09 5.70 -10.20
CA ILE A 143 -21.81 6.24 -10.66
C ILE A 143 -21.28 5.47 -11.85
N LEU A 144 -21.79 4.26 -12.12
CA LEU A 144 -21.36 3.45 -13.26
C LEU A 144 -21.75 4.07 -14.61
N ASP A 145 -22.69 5.04 -14.61
CA ASP A 145 -23.02 5.87 -15.76
C ASP A 145 -22.00 7.02 -15.99
N TRP A 146 -21.06 7.23 -15.06
CA TRP A 146 -20.00 8.21 -15.18
C TRP A 146 -18.82 7.65 -15.96
N ASP A 147 -17.98 8.53 -16.49
CA ASP A 147 -16.68 8.15 -17.01
C ASP A 147 -15.76 7.78 -15.82
N ILE A 148 -15.68 6.49 -15.48
CA ILE A 148 -14.82 5.97 -14.43
C ILE A 148 -13.51 5.47 -15.03
N LEU A 149 -12.39 5.92 -14.46
CA LEU A 149 -11.07 5.35 -14.71
C LEU A 149 -10.46 4.89 -13.38
N ILE A 150 -10.33 3.58 -13.20
CA ILE A 150 -9.46 3.00 -12.16
C ILE A 150 -8.20 2.52 -12.86
N ARG A 151 -7.10 3.24 -12.66
CA ARG A 151 -5.79 2.79 -13.11
C ARG A 151 -5.01 2.21 -11.95
N ALA A 152 -4.38 1.08 -12.19
CA ALA A 152 -3.56 0.37 -11.23
C ALA A 152 -2.16 0.23 -11.81
N THR A 153 -1.14 0.58 -11.04
CA THR A 153 0.24 0.49 -11.50
C THR A 153 1.14 -0.18 -10.50
N ASP A 154 2.13 -0.91 -11.00
CA ASP A 154 3.18 -1.51 -10.18
C ASP A 154 4.51 -1.55 -10.93
N VAL A 155 5.60 -1.68 -10.18
CA VAL A 155 6.94 -1.90 -10.73
C VAL A 155 7.16 -3.39 -11.04
N ASN A 156 6.42 -4.29 -10.38
CA ASN A 156 6.52 -5.72 -10.60
C ASN A 156 5.58 -6.17 -11.74
N VAL A 157 6.17 -6.50 -12.88
CA VAL A 157 5.41 -6.95 -14.06
C VAL A 157 4.73 -8.32 -13.89
N PHE A 158 5.29 -9.22 -13.09
CA PHE A 158 4.70 -10.53 -12.83
C PHE A 158 3.49 -10.41 -11.91
N ALA A 159 3.55 -9.51 -10.92
CA ALA A 159 2.40 -9.13 -10.11
C ALA A 159 1.28 -8.55 -10.99
N LEU A 160 1.62 -7.64 -11.92
CA LEU A 160 0.65 -7.09 -12.88
C LEU A 160 0.05 -8.15 -13.83
N GLN A 161 0.82 -9.17 -14.21
CA GLN A 161 0.29 -10.29 -15.00
C GLN A 161 -0.74 -11.09 -14.21
N LYS A 162 -0.44 -11.43 -12.95
CA LYS A 162 -1.39 -12.09 -12.04
C LYS A 162 -2.64 -11.24 -11.83
N ALA A 163 -2.48 -9.93 -11.66
CA ALA A 163 -3.57 -8.98 -11.53
C ALA A 163 -4.50 -9.01 -12.75
N ARG A 164 -3.95 -8.94 -13.97
CA ARG A 164 -4.73 -9.02 -15.22
C ARG A 164 -5.46 -10.36 -15.40
N GLN A 165 -4.87 -11.47 -14.95
CA GLN A 165 -5.54 -12.76 -14.93
C GLN A 165 -6.77 -12.71 -14.01
N GLY A 166 -6.65 -12.07 -12.85
CA GLY A 166 -7.74 -11.91 -11.89
C GLY A 166 -8.14 -13.24 -11.23
N VAL A 167 -7.18 -14.15 -11.06
CA VAL A 167 -7.41 -15.47 -10.47
C VAL A 167 -6.66 -15.59 -9.14
N TYR A 168 -7.40 -15.87 -8.08
CA TYR A 168 -6.91 -15.81 -6.70
C TYR A 168 -7.09 -17.13 -5.97
N ARG A 169 -6.43 -17.28 -4.82
CA ARG A 169 -6.58 -18.41 -3.89
C ARG A 169 -7.26 -17.95 -2.61
N LYS A 170 -7.68 -18.89 -1.76
CA LYS A 170 -8.43 -18.59 -0.52
C LYS A 170 -7.73 -17.56 0.38
N HIS A 171 -6.39 -17.52 0.40
CA HIS A 171 -5.61 -16.57 1.18
C HIS A 171 -5.81 -15.09 0.80
N SER A 172 -6.20 -14.78 -0.45
CA SER A 172 -6.51 -13.40 -0.86
C SER A 172 -7.80 -12.88 -0.23
N PHE A 173 -8.63 -13.73 0.39
CA PHE A 173 -9.95 -13.40 0.93
C PHE A 173 -9.99 -13.35 2.46
N ARG A 174 -8.85 -13.07 3.11
CA ARG A 174 -8.76 -12.90 4.58
C ARG A 174 -9.74 -11.81 5.02
N GLY A 175 -10.73 -12.20 5.82
CA GLY A 175 -11.74 -11.25 6.31
C GLY A 175 -12.76 -10.79 5.28
N VAL A 176 -12.96 -11.52 4.17
CA VAL A 176 -14.01 -11.25 3.17
C VAL A 176 -15.16 -12.25 3.34
N SER A 177 -16.43 -11.79 3.25
CA SER A 177 -17.58 -12.68 3.39
C SER A 177 -17.77 -13.56 2.17
N ASP A 178 -18.25 -14.78 2.40
CA ASP A 178 -18.63 -15.70 1.33
C ASP A 178 -19.71 -15.11 0.38
N PHE A 179 -20.56 -14.20 0.89
CA PHE A 179 -21.49 -13.44 0.06
C PHE A 179 -20.79 -12.63 -1.03
N ILE A 180 -19.71 -11.92 -0.68
CA ILE A 180 -18.96 -11.08 -1.63
C ILE A 180 -18.14 -11.95 -2.57
N ILE A 181 -17.55 -13.03 -2.05
CA ILE A 181 -16.82 -14.00 -2.86
C ILE A 181 -17.75 -14.60 -3.92
N SER A 182 -18.91 -15.14 -3.54
CA SER A 182 -19.88 -15.73 -4.48
C SER A 182 -20.47 -14.72 -5.46
N LYS A 183 -20.61 -13.45 -5.06
CA LYS A 183 -21.13 -12.39 -5.93
C LYS A 183 -20.16 -12.00 -7.04
N TYR A 184 -18.87 -11.83 -6.73
CA TYR A 184 -17.89 -11.27 -7.66
C TYR A 184 -16.88 -12.27 -8.22
N PHE A 185 -16.83 -13.49 -7.69
CA PHE A 185 -15.89 -14.53 -8.13
C PHE A 185 -16.62 -15.81 -8.51
N GLU A 186 -16.04 -16.52 -9.45
CA GLU A 186 -16.41 -17.87 -9.85
C GLU A 186 -15.38 -18.83 -9.29
N GLN A 187 -15.85 -19.81 -8.50
CA GLN A 187 -14.96 -20.76 -7.85
C GLN A 187 -14.82 -22.03 -8.69
N GLU A 188 -13.59 -22.36 -9.06
CA GLU A 188 -13.23 -23.63 -9.68
C GLU A 188 -12.13 -24.31 -8.86
N LYS A 189 -12.48 -25.45 -8.22
CA LYS A 189 -11.60 -26.16 -7.28
C LYS A 189 -11.09 -25.21 -6.18
N ASN A 190 -9.79 -24.90 -6.19
CA ASN A 190 -9.09 -24.05 -5.22
C ASN A 190 -8.76 -22.65 -5.77
N MET A 191 -9.29 -22.30 -6.95
CA MET A 191 -9.07 -21.01 -7.60
C MET A 191 -10.38 -20.22 -7.66
N TYR A 192 -10.25 -18.90 -7.56
CA TYR A 192 -11.35 -17.95 -7.60
C TYR A 192 -11.09 -16.95 -8.72
N SER A 193 -11.84 -17.07 -9.81
CA SER A 193 -11.73 -16.18 -10.97
C SER A 193 -12.66 -14.99 -10.79
N LEU A 194 -12.11 -13.78 -10.86
CA LEU A 194 -12.89 -12.54 -10.77
C LEU A 194 -13.75 -12.38 -12.03
N LYS A 195 -15.02 -12.02 -11.86
CA LYS A 195 -15.95 -11.79 -12.98
C LYS A 195 -15.52 -10.60 -13.84
N ASP A 196 -15.73 -10.70 -15.15
CA ASP A 196 -15.32 -9.68 -16.11
C ASP A 196 -15.96 -8.31 -15.84
N THR A 197 -17.19 -8.29 -15.33
CA THR A 197 -17.89 -7.06 -14.92
C THR A 197 -17.15 -6.20 -13.88
N VAL A 198 -16.21 -6.78 -13.12
CA VAL A 198 -15.30 -6.06 -12.23
C VAL A 198 -13.94 -5.86 -12.90
N LYS A 199 -13.43 -6.89 -13.62
CA LYS A 199 -12.12 -6.82 -14.28
C LYS A 199 -12.00 -5.66 -15.26
N GLU A 200 -13.05 -5.44 -16.06
CA GLU A 200 -13.10 -4.42 -17.10
C GLU A 200 -13.08 -2.97 -16.54
N MET A 201 -13.37 -2.79 -15.25
CA MET A 201 -13.32 -1.46 -14.62
C MET A 201 -11.89 -0.99 -14.31
N VAL A 202 -10.90 -1.89 -14.38
CA VAL A 202 -9.52 -1.61 -13.94
C VAL A 202 -8.54 -1.79 -15.10
N SER A 203 -7.74 -0.76 -15.36
CA SER A 203 -6.62 -0.82 -16.29
C SER A 203 -5.29 -0.96 -15.55
N PHE A 204 -4.43 -1.89 -15.97
CA PHE A 204 -3.13 -2.13 -15.36
C PHE A 204 -1.98 -1.67 -16.25
N ASP A 205 -1.06 -0.88 -15.69
CA ASP A 205 0.14 -0.39 -16.38
C ASP A 205 1.40 -0.60 -15.53
N PHE A 206 2.56 -0.76 -16.17
CA PHE A 206 3.83 -0.69 -15.46
C PHE A 206 4.11 0.76 -15.09
N PHE A 207 4.48 1.02 -13.84
CA PHE A 207 4.97 2.34 -13.43
C PHE A 207 5.96 2.23 -12.28
N ASN A 208 7.16 2.74 -12.49
CA ASN A 208 8.15 2.89 -11.44
C ASN A 208 7.90 4.21 -10.69
N LEU A 209 7.30 4.12 -9.50
CA LEU A 209 7.05 5.29 -8.63
C LEU A 209 8.34 6.01 -8.21
N ALA A 210 9.48 5.34 -8.26
CA ALA A 210 10.76 5.96 -7.99
C ALA A 210 11.26 6.81 -9.14
N SER A 211 10.85 6.55 -10.38
CA SER A 211 11.31 7.31 -11.54
C SER A 211 10.94 8.80 -11.42
N ASP A 212 11.71 9.67 -12.07
CA ASP A 212 11.43 11.12 -12.16
C ASP A 212 10.47 11.48 -13.29
N THR A 213 9.84 10.47 -13.92
CA THR A 213 8.86 10.67 -14.97
C THR A 213 7.55 11.27 -14.45
N PHE A 214 6.78 11.86 -15.37
CA PHE A 214 5.43 12.31 -15.07
C PHE A 214 4.57 11.13 -14.60
N LEU A 215 3.84 11.34 -13.51
CA LEU A 215 2.89 10.35 -13.01
C LEU A 215 1.84 10.04 -14.08
N PRO A 216 1.29 8.82 -14.14
CA PRO A 216 0.26 8.48 -15.10
C PRO A 216 -0.88 9.48 -14.91
N VAL A 217 -1.17 10.34 -15.88
CA VAL A 217 -2.24 11.34 -15.76
C VAL A 217 -3.55 10.75 -16.26
N GLY A 218 -4.63 10.86 -15.47
CA GLY A 218 -5.97 10.46 -15.90
C GLY A 218 -6.36 11.15 -17.22
N ARG A 219 -7.27 10.55 -18.02
CA ARG A 219 -7.89 11.25 -19.16
C ARG A 219 -8.61 12.49 -18.60
N GLY A 220 -7.97 13.67 -18.66
CA GLY A 220 -8.41 14.89 -17.95
C GLY A 220 -7.40 15.52 -16.97
N ASN A 221 -6.14 15.09 -16.98
CA ASN A 221 -4.96 15.70 -16.33
C ASN A 221 -4.83 15.63 -14.80
N LYS A 222 -5.86 15.24 -14.03
CA LYS A 222 -5.76 15.09 -12.57
C LYS A 222 -6.49 13.85 -12.03
N TRP A 223 -6.04 13.37 -10.87
CA TRP A 223 -6.67 12.29 -10.10
C TRP A 223 -7.61 12.84 -9.04
N ASP A 224 -8.78 12.23 -8.87
CA ASP A 224 -9.65 12.54 -7.73
C ASP A 224 -9.18 11.79 -6.48
N ILE A 225 -8.68 10.57 -6.66
CA ILE A 225 -8.21 9.73 -5.57
C ILE A 225 -6.92 9.03 -5.99
N ILE A 226 -5.91 9.08 -5.12
CA ILE A 226 -4.70 8.25 -5.21
C ILE A 226 -4.67 7.33 -3.98
N PHE A 227 -4.55 6.03 -4.21
CA PHE A 227 -4.15 5.04 -3.22
C PHE A 227 -2.67 4.74 -3.44
N CYS A 228 -1.86 4.82 -2.39
CA CYS A 228 -0.45 4.44 -2.40
C CYS A 228 -0.12 3.82 -1.03
N ARG A 229 -0.60 2.60 -0.81
CA ARG A 229 -0.65 1.97 0.51
C ARG A 229 0.39 0.86 0.64
N ASN A 230 1.13 0.88 1.73
CA ASN A 230 2.20 -0.08 2.04
C ASN A 230 3.32 -0.08 0.98
N VAL A 231 3.60 1.09 0.40
CA VAL A 231 4.63 1.31 -0.64
C VAL A 231 5.72 2.27 -0.16
N LEU A 232 5.33 3.35 0.53
CA LEU A 232 6.26 4.38 0.99
C LEU A 232 7.26 3.85 2.02
N ILE A 233 6.91 2.78 2.73
CA ILE A 233 7.81 2.07 3.65
C ILE A 233 9.13 1.65 2.99
N TYR A 234 9.13 1.40 1.67
CA TYR A 234 10.32 1.02 0.93
C TYR A 234 11.17 2.22 0.49
N PHE A 235 10.68 3.45 0.58
CA PHE A 235 11.35 4.62 0.04
C PHE A 235 12.14 5.40 1.10
N HIS A 236 13.25 6.01 0.68
CA HIS A 236 13.99 6.94 1.53
C HIS A 236 13.34 8.32 1.58
N LYS A 237 13.66 9.06 2.64
CA LYS A 237 13.00 10.32 3.00
C LYS A 237 12.90 11.32 1.84
N GLU A 238 13.99 11.54 1.10
CA GLU A 238 14.00 12.48 -0.02
C GLU A 238 13.12 12.02 -1.18
N ARG A 239 13.07 10.71 -1.47
CA ARG A 239 12.13 10.17 -2.47
C ARG A 239 10.68 10.23 -2.02
N ILE A 240 10.38 9.98 -0.74
CA ILE A 240 9.02 10.18 -0.20
C ILE A 240 8.59 11.64 -0.41
N LYS A 241 9.43 12.62 -0.03
CA LYS A 241 9.12 14.05 -0.23
C LYS A 241 8.86 14.38 -1.71
N SER A 242 9.75 13.94 -2.60
CA SER A 242 9.60 14.17 -4.05
C SER A 242 8.29 13.56 -4.57
N LEU A 243 8.01 12.31 -4.20
CA LEU A 243 6.79 11.62 -4.60
C LEU A 243 5.52 12.32 -4.09
N LEU A 244 5.49 12.76 -2.83
CA LEU A 244 4.36 13.49 -2.26
C LEU A 244 4.10 14.82 -2.99
N LYS A 245 5.15 15.54 -3.40
CA LYS A 245 5.02 16.75 -4.21
C LYS A 245 4.41 16.45 -5.59
N ARG A 246 4.80 15.33 -6.20
CA ARG A 246 4.22 14.88 -7.47
C ARG A 246 2.77 14.42 -7.29
N PHE A 247 2.44 13.69 -6.23
CA PHE A 247 1.06 13.30 -5.88
C PHE A 247 0.17 14.54 -5.69
N HIS A 248 0.62 15.52 -4.91
CA HIS A 248 -0.10 16.79 -4.73
C HIS A 248 -0.39 17.46 -6.08
N SER A 249 0.64 17.51 -6.93
CA SER A 249 0.53 18.11 -8.26
C SER A 249 -0.42 17.31 -9.17
N ALA A 250 -0.46 15.99 -9.06
CA ALA A 250 -1.31 15.12 -9.87
C ALA A 250 -2.77 15.05 -9.37
N LEU A 251 -3.03 15.34 -8.10
CA LEU A 251 -4.38 15.39 -7.54
C LEU A 251 -5.17 16.62 -8.00
N SER A 252 -6.48 16.43 -8.19
CA SER A 252 -7.43 17.52 -8.38
C SER A 252 -7.49 18.38 -7.11
N ASP A 253 -8.03 19.59 -7.20
CA ASP A 253 -8.05 20.52 -6.06
C ASP A 253 -8.92 20.04 -4.89
N SER A 254 -9.82 19.10 -5.16
CA SER A 254 -10.61 18.38 -4.14
C SER A 254 -10.15 16.94 -3.95
N GLY A 255 -8.96 16.59 -4.42
CA GLY A 255 -8.46 15.22 -4.45
C GLY A 255 -8.01 14.69 -3.09
N TYR A 256 -8.05 13.36 -2.96
CA TYR A 256 -7.73 12.62 -1.75
C TYR A 256 -6.56 11.64 -1.97
N LEU A 257 -5.75 11.45 -0.93
CA LEU A 257 -4.64 10.51 -0.90
C LEU A 257 -4.84 9.52 0.26
N PHE A 258 -4.84 8.23 -0.05
CA PHE A 258 -4.86 7.13 0.90
C PHE A 258 -3.48 6.48 0.97
N LEU A 259 -2.94 6.39 2.18
CA LEU A 259 -1.66 5.73 2.49
C LEU A 259 -1.90 4.61 3.50
N GLY A 260 -0.97 3.67 3.64
CA GLY A 260 -1.06 2.57 4.59
C GLY A 260 -1.09 3.07 6.04
N PHE A 261 -1.59 2.24 6.96
CA PHE A 261 -1.78 2.63 8.36
C PHE A 261 -0.48 3.10 9.05
N SER A 262 0.66 2.49 8.70
CA SER A 262 1.99 2.86 9.23
C SER A 262 2.66 4.03 8.49
N GLU A 263 2.04 4.55 7.42
CA GLU A 263 2.64 5.54 6.52
C GLU A 263 2.10 6.94 6.83
N ASN A 264 2.96 7.78 7.42
CA ASN A 264 2.61 9.14 7.81
C ASN A 264 3.43 10.19 7.05
N ILE A 265 2.78 11.25 6.57
CA ILE A 265 3.39 12.31 5.77
C ILE A 265 3.82 13.56 6.55
N PHE A 266 3.48 13.69 7.84
CA PHE A 266 3.71 14.95 8.58
C PHE A 266 5.18 15.36 8.65
N SER A 267 6.12 14.40 8.59
CA SER A 267 7.56 14.69 8.54
C SER A 267 8.09 15.00 7.13
N TYR A 268 7.24 14.95 6.11
CA TYR A 268 7.63 14.99 4.69
C TYR A 268 6.92 16.05 3.85
N SER A 269 5.67 16.44 4.17
CA SER A 269 4.94 17.46 3.43
C SER A 269 3.88 18.17 4.27
N ASP A 270 3.75 19.49 4.07
CA ASP A 270 2.69 20.32 4.62
C ASP A 270 1.53 20.56 3.62
N ASP A 271 1.58 19.96 2.43
CA ASP A 271 0.64 20.24 1.32
C ASP A 271 -0.69 19.49 1.45
N PHE A 272 -0.84 18.70 2.51
CA PHE A 272 -1.97 17.82 2.75
C PHE A 272 -2.59 18.07 4.12
N GLU A 273 -3.91 17.96 4.21
CA GLU A 273 -4.68 17.98 5.46
C GLU A 273 -5.08 16.56 5.83
N SER A 274 -4.74 16.10 7.03
CA SER A 274 -5.19 14.80 7.55
C SER A 274 -6.64 14.86 7.95
N ILE A 275 -7.43 13.89 7.51
CA ILE A 275 -8.83 13.68 7.86
C ILE A 275 -8.92 12.33 8.56
N HIS A 276 -9.45 12.36 9.79
CA HIS A 276 -9.78 11.15 10.54
C HIS A 276 -11.26 10.83 10.37
N TYR A 277 -11.57 9.56 10.11
CA TYR A 277 -12.93 9.05 9.97
C TYR A 277 -13.01 7.67 10.60
N GLU A 278 -13.81 7.55 11.68
CA GLU A 278 -13.87 6.35 12.51
C GLU A 278 -12.45 5.88 12.90
N ASN A 279 -12.08 4.63 12.61
CA ASN A 279 -10.77 4.04 12.92
C ASN A 279 -9.75 4.19 11.79
N SER A 280 -9.94 5.16 10.89
CA SER A 280 -9.06 5.37 9.74
C SER A 280 -8.66 6.84 9.59
N PHE A 281 -7.56 7.06 8.89
CA PHE A 281 -7.16 8.38 8.43
C PHE A 281 -6.76 8.35 6.95
N PHE A 282 -6.87 9.49 6.29
CA PHE A 282 -6.50 9.72 4.91
C PHE A 282 -6.26 11.23 4.71
N TYR A 283 -5.76 11.63 3.56
CA TYR A 283 -5.31 12.99 3.34
C TYR A 283 -6.13 13.67 2.24
N LYS A 284 -6.38 14.97 2.41
CA LYS A 284 -6.96 15.84 1.38
C LYS A 284 -5.91 16.84 0.91
N LYS A 285 -5.85 17.07 -0.40
CA LYS A 285 -4.98 18.10 -0.99
C LYS A 285 -5.33 19.49 -0.40
N LYS A 286 -4.35 20.23 0.11
CA LYS A 286 -4.54 21.65 0.45
C LYS A 286 -4.45 22.48 -0.83
N SER A 287 -5.47 23.31 -1.07
CA SER A 287 -5.44 24.30 -2.14
C SER A 287 -4.58 25.51 -1.74
N ALA A 288 -3.78 26.01 -2.68
CA ALA A 288 -2.94 27.20 -2.50
C ALA A 288 -3.76 28.46 -2.14
N ALA A 289 -5.06 28.51 -2.49
CA ALA A 289 -5.93 29.65 -2.22
C ALA A 289 -6.14 29.95 -0.73
N LYS A 290 -5.84 29.01 0.18
CA LYS A 290 -5.97 29.20 1.64
C LYS A 290 -4.67 29.62 2.35
N ILE A 291 -3.55 29.73 1.63
CA ILE A 291 -2.24 30.06 2.22
C ILE A 291 -2.13 31.58 2.48
N GLY A 292 -2.90 32.41 1.77
CA GLY A 292 -2.90 33.88 1.92
C GLY A 292 -3.75 34.46 3.06
N GLU A 293 -4.69 33.71 3.64
CA GLU A 293 -5.65 34.27 4.62
C GLU A 293 -5.32 33.99 6.09
N LYS A 294 -4.29 33.21 6.42
CA LYS A 294 -3.92 32.92 7.82
C LYS A 294 -2.99 33.98 8.42
N LYS A 295 -3.45 35.24 8.42
CA LYS A 295 -3.15 36.23 9.47
C LYS A 295 -4.41 37.05 9.76
N ARG A 296 -5.49 36.40 10.21
CA ARG A 296 -6.48 37.01 11.12
C ARG A 296 -7.41 35.96 11.71
N SER A 297 -7.53 36.03 13.04
CA SER A 297 -8.54 35.45 13.93
C SER A 297 -8.76 33.93 13.93
N LEU A 298 -8.27 33.30 15.00
CA LEU A 298 -8.88 32.13 15.61
C LEU A 298 -10.28 32.51 16.13
N SER A 299 -11.33 32.31 15.34
CA SER A 299 -12.68 32.16 15.88
C SER A 299 -13.60 31.43 14.90
N ARG A 300 -14.20 30.33 15.41
CA ARG A 300 -15.32 29.55 14.87
C ARG A 300 -15.09 28.80 13.54
N ARG A 301 -14.83 27.49 13.67
CA ARG A 301 -15.03 26.50 12.60
C ARG A 301 -16.52 26.48 12.20
N PRO A 302 -16.89 26.57 10.91
CA PRO A 302 -18.25 26.27 10.48
C PRO A 302 -18.49 24.76 10.59
N LYS A 303 -19.49 24.34 11.36
CA LYS A 303 -20.08 23.00 11.25
C LYS A 303 -20.85 22.97 9.92
N ALA A 304 -20.22 22.47 8.86
CA ALA A 304 -20.98 22.07 7.67
C ALA A 304 -21.75 20.79 8.02
N GLU A 305 -23.01 20.94 8.40
CA GLU A 305 -23.98 19.85 8.43
C GLU A 305 -24.25 19.41 6.99
N VAL A 306 -23.47 18.44 6.52
CA VAL A 306 -23.89 17.60 5.40
C VAL A 306 -25.11 16.83 5.89
N LYS A 307 -26.27 17.04 5.27
CA LYS A 307 -27.45 16.19 5.49
C LYS A 307 -27.00 14.75 5.27
N ARG A 308 -26.95 13.95 6.35
CA ARG A 308 -26.68 12.51 6.28
C ARG A 308 -27.86 11.87 5.56
N GLU A 309 -27.82 11.82 4.23
CA GLU A 309 -28.54 10.75 3.54
C GLU A 309 -28.07 9.44 4.17
N LYS A 310 -29.02 8.57 4.54
CA LYS A 310 -28.72 7.29 5.17
C LYS A 310 -28.06 6.37 4.14
N PHE A 311 -26.78 6.58 3.86
CA PHE A 311 -25.98 5.63 3.10
C PHE A 311 -25.97 4.30 3.87
N LYS A 312 -26.22 3.19 3.18
CA LYS A 312 -26.11 1.86 3.79
C LYS A 312 -24.70 1.74 4.37
N LYS A 313 -24.57 1.50 5.68
CA LYS A 313 -23.28 1.16 6.32
C LYS A 313 -22.62 0.07 5.50
N CYS A 314 -21.30 0.14 5.34
CA CYS A 314 -20.56 -0.80 4.52
C CYS A 314 -20.78 -2.29 4.91
N PRO A 315 -21.58 -3.15 4.21
CA PRO A 315 -21.73 -4.59 4.54
C PRO A 315 -20.55 -5.50 4.23
N PHE A 316 -19.42 -4.99 3.72
CA PHE A 316 -18.20 -5.82 3.60
C PHE A 316 -17.77 -6.23 5.02
N PRO A 317 -17.57 -7.54 5.25
CA PRO A 317 -18.19 -8.28 6.34
C PRO A 317 -17.99 -7.71 7.76
N ASN A 318 -19.13 -7.61 8.44
CA ASN A 318 -19.24 -7.95 9.85
C ASN A 318 -18.85 -9.43 10.09
N GLY A 319 -17.57 -9.74 9.98
CA GLY A 319 -17.01 -10.97 10.53
C GLY A 319 -16.93 -10.81 12.04
N ALA A 320 -18.06 -10.99 12.73
CA ALA A 320 -18.20 -11.07 14.19
C ALA A 320 -17.18 -10.22 14.97
N ILE A 321 -17.46 -8.93 15.17
CA ILE A 321 -16.90 -8.19 16.31
C ILE A 321 -17.51 -8.82 17.57
N ARG A 322 -16.91 -9.92 18.05
CA ARG A 322 -17.12 -10.38 19.42
C ARG A 322 -16.67 -9.23 20.32
N ASN A 323 -17.55 -8.84 21.24
CA ASN A 323 -17.36 -7.81 22.28
C ASN A 323 -15.90 -7.32 22.41
N PRO A 324 -15.53 -6.17 21.80
CA PRO A 324 -14.14 -5.76 21.65
C PRO A 324 -13.44 -5.60 23.00
N LYS A 325 -14.17 -5.19 24.05
CA LYS A 325 -13.64 -5.06 25.42
C LYS A 325 -13.19 -6.38 26.05
N ALA A 326 -13.88 -7.48 25.73
CA ALA A 326 -13.51 -8.80 26.27
C ALA A 326 -12.34 -9.42 25.50
N ALA A 327 -12.23 -9.13 24.19
CA ALA A 327 -11.10 -9.55 23.37
C ALA A 327 -9.84 -8.74 23.70
N GLU A 328 -9.96 -7.41 23.88
CA GLU A 328 -8.86 -6.53 24.30
C GLU A 328 -8.26 -6.94 25.64
N ALA A 329 -9.07 -7.25 26.66
CA ALA A 329 -8.56 -7.63 27.98
C ALA A 329 -7.72 -8.93 27.94
N ILE A 330 -8.20 -9.95 27.22
CA ILE A 330 -7.49 -11.22 27.04
C ILE A 330 -6.21 -11.02 26.19
N TYR A 331 -6.22 -10.05 25.28
CA TYR A 331 -5.12 -9.75 24.37
C TYR A 331 -4.02 -8.92 25.06
N GLU A 332 -4.39 -7.92 25.86
CA GLU A 332 -3.46 -7.13 26.66
C GLU A 332 -2.72 -7.98 27.70
N GLU A 333 -3.40 -8.96 28.31
CA GLU A 333 -2.77 -9.91 29.24
C GLU A 333 -1.72 -10.78 28.54
N LYS A 334 -2.05 -11.32 27.35
CA LYS A 334 -1.11 -12.10 26.53
C LYS A 334 0.07 -11.27 26.00
N LEU A 335 -0.16 -10.00 25.70
CA LEU A 335 0.87 -9.05 25.26
C LEU A 335 1.86 -8.71 26.39
N LYS A 336 1.38 -8.56 27.64
CA LYS A 336 2.26 -8.31 28.80
C LYS A 336 3.28 -9.42 28.99
N ASP A 337 2.85 -10.67 28.86
CA ASP A 337 3.73 -11.85 28.94
C ASP A 337 4.81 -11.84 27.84
N ILE A 338 4.45 -11.43 26.63
CA ILE A 338 5.37 -11.39 25.48
C ILE A 338 6.36 -10.22 25.64
N LEU A 339 5.89 -9.05 26.04
CA LEU A 339 6.73 -7.87 26.30
C LEU A 339 7.72 -8.15 27.44
N ALA A 340 7.30 -8.86 28.49
CA ALA A 340 8.20 -9.29 29.55
C ALA A 340 9.32 -10.21 29.05
N LEU A 341 9.03 -11.10 28.08
CA LEU A 341 10.06 -11.94 27.46
C LEU A 341 11.05 -11.14 26.61
N PHE A 342 10.58 -10.08 25.92
CA PHE A 342 11.46 -9.14 25.22
C PHE A 342 12.36 -8.37 26.19
N SER A 343 11.82 -7.88 27.31
CA SER A 343 12.61 -7.20 28.36
C SER A 343 13.64 -8.11 29.04
N LEU A 344 13.46 -9.43 28.96
CA LEU A 344 14.39 -10.44 29.48
C LEU A 344 15.29 -11.05 28.39
N GLU A 345 15.29 -10.47 27.18
CA GLU A 345 16.07 -10.93 26.00
C GLU A 345 15.79 -12.39 25.57
N LYS A 346 14.63 -12.94 25.93
CA LYS A 346 14.20 -14.32 25.58
C LYS A 346 13.45 -14.35 24.26
N TYR A 347 14.10 -13.90 23.18
CA TYR A 347 13.47 -13.65 21.88
C TYR A 347 12.82 -14.87 21.23
N GLU A 348 13.45 -16.05 21.32
CA GLU A 348 12.92 -17.29 20.73
C GLU A 348 11.62 -17.74 21.43
N GLN A 349 11.54 -17.58 22.75
CA GLN A 349 10.35 -17.88 23.53
C GLN A 349 9.23 -16.88 23.25
N ALA A 350 9.57 -15.59 23.10
CA ALA A 350 8.62 -14.56 22.69
C ALA A 350 8.04 -14.88 21.30
N TRP A 351 8.89 -15.28 20.34
CA TRP A 351 8.47 -15.64 18.99
C TRP A 351 7.57 -16.88 18.94
N ASN A 352 7.90 -17.93 19.68
CA ASN A 352 7.04 -19.11 19.77
C ASN A 352 5.66 -18.77 20.36
N LYS A 353 5.59 -17.89 21.38
CA LYS A 353 4.30 -17.43 21.93
C LYS A 353 3.49 -16.61 20.91
N ILE A 354 4.14 -15.75 20.13
CA ILE A 354 3.50 -14.95 19.07
C ILE A 354 2.80 -15.86 18.03
N GLN A 355 3.46 -16.95 17.61
CA GLN A 355 2.92 -17.87 16.61
C GLN A 355 1.66 -18.65 17.06
N HIS A 356 1.46 -18.81 18.37
CA HIS A 356 0.31 -19.55 18.92
C HIS A 356 -0.89 -18.66 19.28
N ILE A 357 -0.79 -17.34 19.09
CA ILE A 357 -1.94 -16.46 19.24
C ILE A 357 -2.84 -16.62 18.00
N LYS A 358 -4.00 -17.25 18.17
CA LYS A 358 -5.06 -17.25 17.14
C LYS A 358 -5.54 -15.82 16.93
N ILE A 359 -5.06 -15.19 15.86
CA ILE A 359 -5.36 -13.80 15.50
C ILE A 359 -6.86 -13.66 15.25
N VAL A 360 -7.52 -12.75 15.99
CA VAL A 360 -8.79 -12.16 15.54
C VAL A 360 -8.44 -11.22 14.38
N PRO A 361 -9.11 -11.27 13.22
CA PRO A 361 -8.59 -10.75 11.94
C PRO A 361 -8.39 -9.23 11.86
N SER A 362 -8.60 -8.47 12.93
CA SER A 362 -8.61 -7.01 12.89
C SER A 362 -7.27 -6.35 13.21
N GLU A 363 -6.27 -7.06 13.73
CA GLU A 363 -4.96 -6.46 14.04
C GLU A 363 -3.81 -7.41 13.68
N ASN A 364 -2.88 -6.92 12.87
CA ASN A 364 -1.62 -7.59 12.62
C ASN A 364 -0.80 -7.47 13.93
N LEU A 365 -0.79 -8.52 14.76
CA LEU A 365 -0.13 -8.58 16.07
C LEU A 365 1.33 -8.08 16.01
N THR A 366 2.02 -8.33 14.90
CA THR A 366 3.39 -7.88 14.62
C THR A 366 3.51 -6.35 14.59
N GLU A 367 2.52 -5.64 14.03
CA GLU A 367 2.50 -4.17 13.97
C GLU A 367 2.16 -3.55 15.33
N HIS A 368 1.26 -4.16 16.10
CA HIS A 368 0.91 -3.69 17.45
C HIS A 368 2.06 -3.86 18.45
N LEU A 369 2.84 -4.94 18.34
CA LEU A 369 4.05 -5.17 19.14
C LEU A 369 5.17 -4.17 18.79
N PHE A 370 5.33 -3.82 17.51
CA PHE A 370 6.35 -2.88 17.05
C PHE A 370 6.15 -1.44 17.55
N ILE A 371 4.90 -1.07 17.91
CA ILE A 371 4.58 0.25 18.48
C ILE A 371 4.84 0.28 20.00
N LYS A 372 4.79 -0.87 20.68
CA LYS A 372 4.89 -0.97 22.16
C LYS A 372 6.28 -1.33 22.66
N VAL A 373 7.12 -1.99 21.85
CA VAL A 373 8.58 -2.16 22.08
C VAL A 373 9.29 -0.91 21.59
#